data_AF-A0ABD5U8Y5-F1
#
_entry.id   AF-A0ABD5U8Y5-F1
#
_cell.length_a   1.000
_cell.length_b   1.000
_cell.length_c   1.000
_cell.angle_alpha   90.00
_cell.angle_beta   90.00
_cell.angle_gamma   90.00
#
_symmetry.space_group_name_H-M   'P 1'
#
loop_
_entity.id
_entity.type
_entity.pdbx_description
1 polymer ?
#
loop_
_entity_poly.entity_id
_entity_poly.type
_entity_poly.pdbx_seq_one_letter_code
_entity_poly.pdbx_strand_id
1 'polypeptide(L)'
;MTVLGREYDGGPTGHLGAYRARDGSDGSRVLLDLDGPHAALVVGKRGSGKSYTLGVLVEEAARVDGLAPVVLDPMGAFTTLDADPVGARVVRPRVRADALAPRAWCDLLGLDPTTATGALVWRAAARADTLAGMCAFVEGADAAGATRRAAANHLALADSWDVFGDAPTPFDGRATVLDCSGYDRAATNAVCRAVASRCYRDRVEGTTDRHPWLFVDEAHVPFAGVAAPALRRLLTRGRQPGVSLVVATQRPSALPPVVASQSDLVVMHRLSSRADREAMRAVRPAAVRGTLDERMPTAPGEALVVDDTSERLHAVRVRERETPHGGESPRLSSPR
;
A
#
# COMPACT_ATOMS: atom_id res chain seq x y z
N MET A 1 23.83 -14.93 9.74
CA MET A 1 23.05 -13.86 9.09
C MET A 1 21.97 -14.56 8.28
N THR A 2 20.71 -14.19 8.47
CA THR A 2 19.60 -14.79 7.71
C THR A 2 19.04 -13.74 6.76
N VAL A 3 18.77 -14.11 5.52
CA VAL A 3 18.06 -13.26 4.56
C VAL A 3 16.67 -13.85 4.36
N LEU A 4 15.64 -13.08 4.72
CA LEU A 4 14.24 -13.49 4.59
C LEU A 4 13.76 -13.31 3.15
N GLY A 5 12.94 -14.24 2.65
CA GLY A 5 12.35 -14.19 1.31
C GLY A 5 13.33 -14.53 0.18
N ARG A 6 14.56 -14.95 0.50
CA ARG A 6 15.60 -15.24 -0.50
C ARG A 6 15.46 -16.65 -1.07
N GLU A 7 15.28 -16.75 -2.38
CA GLU A 7 15.26 -18.03 -3.11
C GLU A 7 16.61 -18.38 -3.77
N TYR A 8 17.43 -17.38 -4.10
CA TYR A 8 18.69 -17.54 -4.83
C TYR A 8 19.87 -16.95 -4.08
N ASP A 9 21.08 -17.44 -4.35
CA ASP A 9 22.29 -16.94 -3.71
C ASP A 9 22.73 -15.58 -4.29
N GLY A 10 23.13 -14.65 -3.42
CA GLY A 10 23.59 -13.31 -3.81
C GLY A 10 22.47 -12.27 -3.88
N GLY A 11 22.77 -11.09 -4.44
CA GLY A 11 21.80 -9.99 -4.63
C GLY A 11 21.70 -8.98 -3.47
N PRO A 12 21.18 -7.77 -3.74
CA PRO A 12 20.98 -6.72 -2.75
C PRO A 12 20.11 -7.19 -1.58
N THR A 13 20.40 -6.65 -0.39
CA THR A 13 19.68 -6.96 0.84
C THR A 13 19.42 -5.70 1.64
N GLY A 14 18.33 -5.73 2.41
CA GLY A 14 17.98 -4.67 3.36
C GLY A 14 18.14 -5.13 4.81
N HIS A 15 18.65 -4.29 5.69
CA HIS A 15 18.73 -4.60 7.12
C HIS A 15 17.39 -4.36 7.83
N LEU A 16 16.66 -5.44 8.15
CA LEU A 16 15.39 -5.36 8.88
C LEU A 16 15.60 -5.17 10.40
N GLY A 17 16.63 -5.81 10.96
CA GLY A 17 16.93 -5.76 12.38
C GLY A 17 17.73 -6.96 12.87
N ALA A 18 17.46 -7.42 14.09
CA ALA A 18 18.16 -8.54 14.71
C ALA A 18 17.19 -9.58 15.25
N TYR A 19 17.64 -10.84 15.35
CA TYR A 19 16.86 -11.87 16.03
C TYR A 19 16.62 -11.48 17.49
N ARG A 20 15.40 -11.66 17.97
CA ARG A 20 15.07 -11.53 19.39
C ARG A 20 15.27 -12.87 20.08
N ALA A 21 16.28 -12.97 20.94
CA ALA A 21 16.49 -14.13 21.78
C ALA A 21 15.40 -14.25 22.87
N ARG A 22 15.28 -15.44 23.49
CA ARG A 22 14.25 -15.68 24.52
C ARG A 22 14.46 -14.85 25.80
N ASP A 23 15.70 -14.45 26.06
CA ASP A 23 16.09 -13.57 27.17
C ASP A 23 15.93 -12.07 26.84
N GLY A 24 15.44 -11.74 25.63
CA GLY A 24 15.23 -10.37 25.18
C GLY A 24 16.45 -9.67 24.59
N SER A 25 17.61 -10.36 24.54
CA SER A 25 18.82 -9.85 23.89
C SER A 25 18.74 -9.92 22.36
N ASP A 26 19.57 -9.11 21.70
CA ASP A 26 19.70 -9.11 20.26
C ASP A 26 20.67 -10.20 19.80
N GLY A 27 20.20 -11.03 18.88
CA GLY A 27 20.98 -12.06 18.21
C GLY A 27 21.56 -11.58 16.88
N SER A 28 21.77 -12.51 15.94
CA SER A 28 22.35 -12.18 14.64
C SER A 28 21.43 -11.27 13.79
N ARG A 29 22.04 -10.52 12.87
CA ARG A 29 21.31 -9.66 11.94
C ARG A 29 20.35 -10.46 11.05
N VAL A 30 19.18 -9.89 10.86
CA VAL A 30 18.12 -10.34 9.98
C VAL A 30 18.03 -9.35 8.82
N LEU A 31 18.22 -9.88 7.62
CA LEU A 31 18.12 -9.15 6.38
C LEU A 31 16.84 -9.52 5.64
N LEU A 32 16.45 -8.66 4.72
CA LEU A 32 15.40 -8.87 3.74
C LEU A 32 16.02 -8.98 2.34
N ASP A 33 15.54 -9.90 1.52
CA ASP A 33 15.86 -9.92 0.10
C ASP A 33 15.29 -8.68 -0.60
N LEU A 34 16.13 -7.97 -1.36
CA LEU A 34 15.70 -6.83 -2.17
C LEU A 34 15.98 -7.05 -3.65
N ASP A 35 16.45 -8.24 -4.01
CA ASP A 35 16.74 -8.65 -5.39
C ASP A 35 15.47 -9.15 -6.09
N GLY A 36 14.69 -9.98 -5.38
CA GLY A 36 13.42 -10.48 -5.84
C GLY A 36 12.23 -9.53 -5.58
N PRO A 37 11.14 -9.68 -6.34
CA PRO A 37 9.88 -9.01 -6.03
C PRO A 37 9.12 -9.75 -4.93
N HIS A 38 8.53 -8.99 -4.00
CA HIS A 38 7.85 -9.51 -2.82
C HIS A 38 6.38 -9.10 -2.74
N ALA A 39 5.56 -9.94 -2.11
CA ALA A 39 4.22 -9.61 -1.66
C ALA A 39 4.23 -9.65 -0.12
N ALA A 40 4.52 -8.53 0.54
CA ALA A 40 4.67 -8.50 1.99
C ALA A 40 3.42 -7.93 2.69
N LEU A 41 3.08 -8.52 3.84
CA LEU A 41 2.00 -8.07 4.72
C LEU A 41 2.53 -7.68 6.11
N VAL A 42 2.31 -6.43 6.53
CA VAL A 42 2.69 -5.90 7.85
C VAL A 42 1.44 -5.65 8.70
N VAL A 43 1.34 -6.31 9.85
CA VAL A 43 0.14 -6.24 10.72
C VAL A 43 0.50 -5.99 12.18
N GLY A 44 -0.47 -5.48 12.95
CA GLY A 44 -0.24 -5.03 14.33
C GLY A 44 -1.25 -3.99 14.80
N LYS A 45 -1.44 -3.84 16.11
CA LYS A 45 -2.31 -2.81 16.69
C LYS A 45 -1.68 -1.41 16.54
N ARG A 46 -2.43 -0.35 16.87
CA ARG A 46 -1.87 1.02 16.93
C ARG A 46 -0.71 1.10 17.93
N GLY A 47 0.36 1.79 17.53
CA GLY A 47 1.57 1.97 18.34
C GLY A 47 2.42 0.70 18.52
N SER A 48 2.20 -0.36 17.73
CA SER A 48 3.00 -1.58 17.83
C SER A 48 4.31 -1.53 17.05
N GLY A 49 4.43 -0.63 16.07
CA GLY A 49 5.61 -0.53 15.19
C GLY A 49 5.35 -0.82 13.70
N LYS A 50 4.09 -1.01 13.25
CA LYS A 50 3.78 -1.30 11.83
C LYS A 50 4.34 -0.27 10.83
N SER A 51 3.89 0.99 10.94
CA SER A 51 4.32 2.07 10.04
C SER A 51 5.80 2.37 10.22
N TYR A 52 6.35 2.12 11.41
CA TYR A 52 7.78 2.17 11.66
C TYR A 52 8.55 1.13 10.83
N THR A 53 8.08 -0.12 10.81
CA THR A 53 8.64 -1.16 9.94
C THR A 53 8.50 -0.81 8.47
N LEU A 54 7.36 -0.29 8.01
CA LEU A 54 7.24 0.21 6.64
C LEU A 54 8.33 1.26 6.34
N GLY A 55 8.58 2.19 7.25
CA GLY A 55 9.64 3.20 7.10
C GLY A 55 11.03 2.56 6.96
N VAL A 56 11.36 1.58 7.79
CA VAL A 56 12.61 0.80 7.66
C VAL A 56 12.70 0.11 6.30
N LEU A 57 11.63 -0.52 5.83
CA LEU A 57 11.62 -1.18 4.52
C LEU A 57 11.80 -0.20 3.37
N VAL A 58 11.21 0.99 3.45
CA VAL A 58 11.38 2.06 2.45
C VAL A 58 12.81 2.59 2.47
N GLU A 59 13.41 2.80 3.65
CA GLU A 59 14.82 3.20 3.80
C GLU A 59 15.76 2.20 3.13
N GLU A 60 15.57 0.90 3.37
CA GLU A 60 16.41 -0.13 2.74
C GLU A 60 16.20 -0.20 1.22
N ALA A 61 14.95 -0.17 0.76
CA ALA A 61 14.64 -0.23 -0.67
C ALA A 61 15.18 1.00 -1.43
N ALA A 62 15.18 2.19 -0.82
CA ALA A 62 15.69 3.42 -1.43
C ALA A 62 17.21 3.42 -1.66
N ARG A 63 17.96 2.56 -0.94
CA ARG A 63 19.41 2.42 -1.10
C ARG A 63 19.83 1.52 -2.26
N VAL A 64 18.90 0.73 -2.79
CA VAL A 64 19.20 -0.21 -3.87
C VAL A 64 18.97 0.49 -5.21
N ASP A 65 20.06 0.71 -5.95
CA ASP A 65 19.95 1.17 -7.33
C ASP A 65 19.18 0.13 -8.16
N GLY A 66 18.19 0.59 -8.91
CA GLY A 66 17.26 -0.27 -9.65
C GLY A 66 15.90 -0.44 -8.98
N LEU A 67 15.74 -0.12 -7.69
CA LEU A 67 14.41 -0.06 -7.06
C LEU A 67 13.77 1.33 -7.20
N ALA A 68 12.44 1.35 -7.16
CA ALA A 68 11.61 2.55 -7.07
C ALA A 68 10.55 2.37 -5.96
N PRO A 69 10.88 2.68 -4.69
CA PRO A 69 9.94 2.76 -3.59
C PRO A 69 8.89 3.84 -3.82
N VAL A 70 7.61 3.46 -3.75
CA VAL A 70 6.46 4.36 -3.85
C VAL A 70 5.58 4.14 -2.64
N VAL A 71 5.44 5.14 -1.78
CA VAL A 71 4.63 5.06 -0.56
C VAL A 71 3.30 5.77 -0.79
N LEU A 72 2.19 5.08 -0.62
CA LEU A 72 0.87 5.69 -0.50
C LEU A 72 0.61 6.01 0.97
N ASP A 73 0.60 7.29 1.32
CA ASP A 73 0.53 7.76 2.70
C ASP A 73 -0.81 8.45 3.00
N PRO A 74 -1.86 7.72 3.42
CA PRO A 74 -3.16 8.31 3.75
C PRO A 74 -3.14 9.16 5.03
N MET A 75 -2.12 9.03 5.88
CA MET A 75 -2.10 9.64 7.22
C MET A 75 -0.99 10.68 7.42
N GLY A 76 -0.12 10.90 6.43
CA GLY A 76 1.01 11.81 6.54
C GLY A 76 2.13 11.31 7.47
N ALA A 77 2.23 10.00 7.71
CA ALA A 77 3.21 9.41 8.62
C ALA A 77 4.61 9.27 8.00
N PHE A 78 4.71 9.35 6.68
CA PHE A 78 5.90 9.04 5.89
C PHE A 78 6.51 10.26 5.20
N THR A 79 5.95 11.46 5.41
CA THR A 79 6.48 12.72 4.85
C THR A 79 7.93 12.98 5.29
N THR A 80 8.29 12.58 6.51
CA THR A 80 9.66 12.63 7.07
C THR A 80 10.72 11.80 6.32
N LEU A 81 10.34 10.99 5.33
CA LEU A 81 11.28 10.29 4.45
C LEU A 81 11.98 11.22 3.44
N ASP A 82 11.56 12.50 3.35
CA ASP A 82 12.29 13.54 2.61
C ASP A 82 13.66 13.88 3.20
N ALA A 83 13.88 13.54 4.47
CA ALA A 83 15.15 13.71 5.15
C ALA A 83 16.21 12.69 4.70
N ASP A 84 17.48 13.04 4.92
CA ASP A 84 18.60 12.13 4.75
C ASP A 84 18.48 10.90 5.69
N PRO A 85 18.93 9.71 5.25
CA PRO A 85 19.64 9.45 3.99
C PRO A 85 18.72 9.07 2.81
N VAL A 86 17.39 9.13 2.97
CA VAL A 86 16.45 8.67 1.92
C VAL A 86 16.22 9.75 0.87
N GLY A 87 15.94 10.99 1.29
CA GLY A 87 15.69 12.09 0.35
C GLY A 87 14.47 11.86 -0.56
N ALA A 88 13.41 11.22 -0.05
CA ALA A 88 12.23 10.89 -0.84
C ALA A 88 11.50 12.14 -1.35
N ARG A 89 11.00 12.09 -2.58
CA ARG A 89 10.11 13.14 -3.09
C ARG A 89 8.74 13.01 -2.46
N VAL A 90 8.38 13.93 -1.57
CA VAL A 90 7.03 14.03 -0.99
C VAL A 90 6.17 14.91 -1.90
N VAL A 91 5.05 14.38 -2.36
CA VAL A 91 4.20 15.06 -3.34
C VAL A 91 2.73 14.69 -3.13
N ARG A 92 1.86 15.69 -3.27
CA ARG A 92 0.41 15.47 -3.31
C ARG A 92 0.04 14.84 -4.68
N PRO A 93 -0.59 13.65 -4.71
CA PRO A 93 -0.79 12.93 -5.96
C PRO A 93 -1.97 13.48 -6.75
N ARG A 94 -1.78 13.54 -8.07
CA ARG A 94 -2.78 13.78 -9.10
C ARG A 94 -2.83 12.56 -10.03
N VAL A 95 -4.01 12.20 -10.51
CA VAL A 95 -4.24 11.08 -11.42
C VAL A 95 -5.12 11.51 -12.57
N ARG A 96 -4.98 10.84 -13.71
CA ARG A 96 -5.92 11.03 -14.83
C ARG A 96 -7.22 10.28 -14.55
N ALA A 97 -8.31 10.75 -15.15
CA ALA A 97 -9.62 10.12 -15.00
C ALA A 97 -9.67 8.73 -15.67
N ASP A 98 -8.97 8.56 -16.79
CA ASP A 98 -8.80 7.29 -17.51
C ASP A 98 -7.98 6.22 -16.76
N ALA A 99 -7.31 6.57 -15.66
CA ALA A 99 -6.63 5.61 -14.81
C ALA A 99 -7.61 4.67 -14.09
N LEU A 100 -8.89 5.07 -14.03
CA LEU A 100 -9.99 4.25 -13.56
C LEU A 100 -10.75 3.67 -14.75
N ALA A 101 -11.01 2.36 -14.72
CA ALA A 101 -11.89 1.74 -15.69
C ALA A 101 -13.28 2.42 -15.63
N PRO A 102 -14.00 2.58 -16.76
CA PRO A 102 -15.26 3.34 -16.77
C PRO A 102 -16.30 2.89 -15.74
N ARG A 103 -16.41 1.58 -15.49
CA ARG A 103 -17.32 1.03 -14.47
C ARG A 103 -16.89 1.36 -13.03
N ALA A 104 -15.59 1.53 -12.78
CA ALA A 104 -15.07 1.85 -11.45
C ALA A 104 -15.49 3.26 -10.99
N TRP A 105 -15.84 4.16 -11.91
CA TRP A 105 -16.40 5.47 -11.56
C TRP A 105 -17.73 5.37 -10.82
N CYS A 106 -18.57 4.40 -11.17
CA CYS A 106 -19.82 4.17 -10.46
C CYS A 106 -19.54 3.76 -9.01
N ASP A 107 -18.66 2.77 -8.81
CA ASP A 107 -18.28 2.30 -7.48
C ASP A 107 -17.61 3.41 -6.65
N LEU A 108 -16.75 4.23 -7.28
CA LEU A 108 -16.08 5.36 -6.64
C LEU A 108 -17.07 6.40 -6.10
N LEU A 109 -18.14 6.65 -6.86
CA LEU A 109 -19.14 7.68 -6.59
C LEU A 109 -20.37 7.14 -5.85
N GLY A 110 -20.39 5.84 -5.51
CA GLY A 110 -21.53 5.20 -4.85
C GLY A 110 -22.78 5.11 -5.73
N LEU A 111 -22.60 5.01 -7.05
CA LEU A 111 -23.67 4.93 -8.04
C LEU A 111 -23.93 3.48 -8.46
N ASP A 112 -25.20 3.14 -8.66
CA ASP A 112 -25.58 1.90 -9.33
C ASP A 112 -25.51 2.09 -10.86
N PRO A 113 -24.69 1.32 -11.61
CA PRO A 113 -24.54 1.45 -13.05
C PRO A 113 -25.81 1.15 -13.86
N THR A 114 -26.82 0.52 -13.26
CA THR A 114 -28.12 0.23 -13.90
C THR A 114 -29.08 1.43 -13.85
N THR A 115 -28.82 2.41 -12.97
CA THR A 115 -29.60 3.64 -12.90
C THR A 115 -29.26 4.58 -14.04
N ALA A 116 -30.18 5.47 -14.41
CA ALA A 116 -29.93 6.45 -15.48
C ALA A 116 -28.71 7.34 -15.18
N THR A 117 -28.52 7.75 -13.92
CA THR A 117 -27.37 8.56 -13.48
C THR A 117 -26.07 7.77 -13.56
N GLY A 118 -26.04 6.54 -13.02
CA GLY A 118 -24.85 5.69 -13.06
C GLY A 118 -24.46 5.31 -14.49
N ALA A 119 -25.43 4.95 -15.33
CA ALA A 119 -25.19 4.68 -16.75
C ALA A 119 -24.63 5.90 -17.48
N LEU A 120 -25.13 7.11 -17.19
CA LEU A 120 -24.64 8.34 -17.80
C LEU A 120 -23.17 8.63 -17.39
N VAL A 121 -22.82 8.49 -16.11
CA VAL A 121 -21.45 8.66 -15.61
C VAL A 121 -20.51 7.60 -16.19
N TRP A 122 -20.93 6.34 -16.25
CA TRP A 122 -20.16 5.29 -16.91
C TRP A 122 -19.89 5.65 -18.38
N ARG A 123 -20.92 6.02 -19.15
CA ARG A 123 -20.70 6.42 -20.55
C ARG A 123 -19.75 7.61 -20.67
N ALA A 124 -19.82 8.59 -19.77
CA ALA A 124 -18.89 9.72 -19.74
C ALA A 124 -17.45 9.24 -19.55
N ALA A 125 -17.20 8.39 -18.55
CA ALA A 125 -15.89 7.81 -18.29
C ALA A 125 -15.38 6.90 -19.44
N ALA A 126 -16.28 6.33 -20.24
CA ALA A 126 -15.92 5.52 -21.40
C ALA A 126 -15.60 6.35 -22.65
N ARG A 127 -15.91 7.65 -22.66
CA ARG A 127 -15.76 8.55 -23.82
C ARG A 127 -14.78 9.68 -23.61
N ALA A 128 -14.36 9.93 -22.37
CA ALA A 128 -13.45 11.01 -22.03
C ALA A 128 -12.37 10.52 -21.09
N ASP A 129 -11.15 11.00 -21.32
CA ASP A 129 -9.99 10.60 -20.53
C ASP A 129 -9.68 11.55 -19.36
N THR A 130 -10.35 12.70 -19.33
CA THR A 130 -10.23 13.74 -18.30
C THR A 130 -11.57 13.97 -17.61
N LEU A 131 -11.53 14.40 -16.34
CA LEU A 131 -12.75 14.71 -15.58
C LEU A 131 -13.54 15.85 -16.24
N ALA A 132 -12.85 16.88 -16.73
CA ALA A 132 -13.46 17.96 -17.50
C ALA A 132 -14.19 17.44 -18.76
N GLY A 133 -13.59 16.50 -19.49
CA GLY A 133 -14.23 15.85 -20.63
C GLY A 133 -15.46 15.03 -20.23
N MET A 134 -15.44 14.36 -19.08
CA MET A 134 -16.60 13.66 -18.54
C MET A 134 -17.73 14.63 -18.19
N CYS A 135 -17.43 15.78 -17.56
CA CYS A 135 -18.41 16.83 -17.28
C CYS A 135 -19.06 17.36 -18.56
N ALA A 136 -18.25 17.71 -19.57
CA ALA A 136 -18.74 18.18 -20.86
C ALA A 136 -19.64 17.14 -21.56
N PHE A 137 -19.28 15.85 -21.48
CA PHE A 137 -20.11 14.77 -22.01
C PHE A 137 -21.47 14.68 -21.30
N VAL A 138 -21.50 14.81 -19.97
CA VAL A 138 -22.75 14.79 -19.19
C VAL A 138 -23.64 15.97 -19.53
N GLU A 139 -23.08 17.17 -19.70
CA GLU A 139 -23.81 18.39 -20.06
C GLU A 139 -24.47 18.28 -21.44
N GLY A 140 -23.75 17.77 -22.43
CA GLY A 140 -24.23 17.60 -23.80
C GLY A 140 -25.07 16.34 -24.06
N ALA A 141 -25.23 15.46 -23.07
CA ALA A 141 -25.92 14.18 -23.27
C ALA A 141 -27.43 14.35 -23.48
N ASP A 142 -27.99 13.60 -24.43
CA ASP A 142 -29.44 13.42 -24.55
C ASP A 142 -29.95 12.51 -23.41
N ALA A 143 -30.42 13.15 -22.34
CA ALA A 143 -30.95 12.52 -21.14
C ALA A 143 -31.92 13.50 -20.43
N ALA A 144 -32.73 12.99 -19.51
CA ALA A 144 -33.59 13.85 -18.68
C ALA A 144 -32.75 14.88 -17.90
N GLY A 145 -33.23 16.12 -17.79
CA GLY A 145 -32.50 17.21 -17.14
C GLY A 145 -32.15 16.91 -15.67
N ALA A 146 -32.99 16.17 -14.96
CA ALA A 146 -32.70 15.70 -13.60
C ALA A 146 -31.51 14.72 -13.56
N THR A 147 -31.43 13.79 -14.51
CA THR A 147 -30.32 12.83 -14.63
C THR A 147 -29.00 13.53 -14.92
N ARG A 148 -28.99 14.50 -15.86
CA ARG A 148 -27.79 15.30 -16.14
C ARG A 148 -27.31 16.05 -14.90
N ARG A 149 -28.22 16.74 -14.19
CA ARG A 149 -27.86 17.45 -12.94
C ARG A 149 -27.32 16.52 -11.86
N ALA A 150 -27.94 15.35 -11.67
CA ALA A 150 -27.46 14.37 -10.70
C ALA A 150 -26.04 13.89 -11.07
N ALA A 151 -25.81 13.50 -12.33
CA ALA A 151 -24.49 13.06 -12.78
C ALA A 151 -23.45 14.17 -12.65
N ALA A 152 -23.78 15.41 -13.03
CA ALA A 152 -22.91 16.57 -12.88
C ALA A 152 -22.54 16.83 -11.42
N ASN A 153 -23.48 16.71 -10.47
CA ASN A 153 -23.21 16.87 -9.05
C ASN A 153 -22.22 15.81 -8.53
N HIS A 154 -22.31 14.56 -8.98
CA HIS A 154 -21.35 13.52 -8.61
C HIS A 154 -19.95 13.79 -9.20
N LEU A 155 -19.86 14.27 -10.45
CA LEU A 155 -18.58 14.65 -11.03
C LEU A 155 -17.98 15.90 -10.36
N ALA A 156 -18.80 16.86 -9.96
CA ALA A 156 -18.36 18.02 -9.19
C ALA A 156 -17.85 17.63 -7.79
N LEU A 157 -18.44 16.60 -7.15
CA LEU A 157 -17.89 16.01 -5.94
C LEU A 157 -16.53 15.35 -6.20
N ALA A 158 -16.36 14.66 -7.34
CA ALA A 158 -15.07 14.09 -7.69
C ALA A 158 -14.01 15.17 -7.95
N ASP A 159 -14.41 16.30 -8.55
CA ASP A 159 -13.55 17.44 -8.83
C ASP A 159 -13.11 18.14 -7.55
N SER A 160 -14.00 18.26 -6.56
CA SER A 160 -13.68 18.89 -5.26
C SER A 160 -12.62 18.14 -4.45
N TRP A 161 -12.34 16.87 -4.78
CA TRP A 161 -11.24 16.12 -4.20
C TRP A 161 -9.86 16.62 -4.67
N ASP A 162 -9.79 17.42 -5.74
CA ASP A 162 -8.56 17.97 -6.34
C ASP A 162 -7.50 16.89 -6.65
N VAL A 163 -7.96 15.67 -6.94
CA VAL A 163 -7.11 14.51 -7.21
C VAL A 163 -7.01 14.21 -8.70
N PHE A 164 -8.01 14.62 -9.49
CA PHE A 164 -8.03 14.42 -10.92
C PHE A 164 -7.33 15.59 -11.64
N GLY A 165 -6.42 15.28 -12.54
CA GLY A 165 -5.69 16.26 -13.34
C GLY A 165 -5.37 15.74 -14.73
N ASP A 166 -4.90 16.62 -15.60
CA ASP A 166 -4.60 16.27 -17.00
C ASP A 166 -3.38 15.34 -17.12
N ALA A 167 -2.46 15.41 -16.17
CA ALA A 167 -1.27 14.57 -16.11
C ALA A 167 -1.19 13.84 -14.75
N PRO A 168 -0.75 12.58 -14.72
CA PRO A 168 -0.52 11.87 -13.47
C PRO A 168 0.77 12.36 -12.81
N THR A 169 0.82 12.34 -11.48
CA THR A 169 2.06 12.62 -10.73
C THR A 169 3.14 11.59 -11.08
N PRO A 170 4.35 12.02 -11.50
CA PRO A 170 5.49 11.12 -11.68
C PRO A 170 5.96 10.52 -10.36
N PHE A 171 6.40 9.26 -10.36
CA PHE A 171 6.94 8.57 -9.17
C PHE A 171 8.06 7.56 -9.52
N ASP A 172 8.64 7.69 -10.70
CA ASP A 172 9.69 6.84 -11.30
C ASP A 172 11.12 7.13 -10.78
N GLY A 173 11.25 8.04 -9.81
CA GLY A 173 12.52 8.38 -9.16
C GLY A 173 13.00 7.37 -8.11
N ARG A 174 14.04 7.75 -7.36
CA ARG A 174 14.69 6.89 -6.35
C ARG A 174 13.81 6.53 -5.15
N ALA A 175 12.91 7.42 -4.71
CA ALA A 175 11.87 7.15 -3.72
C ALA A 175 10.80 8.26 -3.79
N THR A 176 9.52 7.89 -3.73
CA THR A 176 8.41 8.85 -3.77
C THR A 176 7.39 8.57 -2.68
N VAL A 177 6.99 9.59 -1.93
CA VAL A 177 5.87 9.54 -0.98
C VAL A 177 4.70 10.32 -1.59
N LEU A 178 3.61 9.60 -1.86
CA LEU A 178 2.34 10.14 -2.32
C LEU A 178 1.51 10.48 -1.10
N ASP A 179 1.58 11.75 -0.68
CA ASP A 179 0.87 12.26 0.48
C ASP A 179 -0.62 12.42 0.16
N CYS A 180 -1.42 11.49 0.67
CA CYS A 180 -2.88 11.51 0.59
C CYS A 180 -3.51 12.02 1.89
N SER A 181 -2.74 12.62 2.79
CA SER A 181 -3.30 13.20 4.00
C SER A 181 -4.30 14.33 3.64
N GLY A 182 -5.43 14.31 4.32
CA GLY A 182 -6.55 15.23 4.06
C GLY A 182 -7.35 14.95 2.78
N TYR A 183 -7.01 13.93 1.98
CA TYR A 183 -7.89 13.48 0.91
C TYR A 183 -9.07 12.67 1.43
N ASP A 184 -10.20 12.80 0.72
CA ASP A 184 -11.34 11.93 0.91
C ASP A 184 -10.96 10.47 0.64
N ARG A 185 -11.63 9.55 1.35
CA ARG A 185 -11.38 8.11 1.21
C ARG A 185 -11.50 7.65 -0.24
N ALA A 186 -12.47 8.17 -0.99
CA ALA A 186 -12.66 7.86 -2.40
C ALA A 186 -11.46 8.33 -3.25
N ALA A 187 -11.00 9.57 -3.04
CA ALA A 187 -9.84 10.14 -3.73
C ALA A 187 -8.56 9.31 -3.48
N THR A 188 -8.25 8.98 -2.22
CA THR A 188 -7.12 8.09 -1.87
C THR A 188 -7.25 6.71 -2.55
N ASN A 189 -8.48 6.18 -2.67
CA ASN A 189 -8.72 4.93 -3.37
C ASN A 189 -8.44 5.03 -4.87
N ALA A 190 -8.84 6.16 -5.50
CA ALA A 190 -8.55 6.44 -6.90
C ALA A 190 -7.03 6.55 -7.15
N VAL A 191 -6.30 7.23 -6.26
CA VAL A 191 -4.83 7.29 -6.30
C VAL A 191 -4.22 5.90 -6.19
N CYS A 192 -4.61 5.12 -5.18
CA CYS A 192 -4.11 3.77 -4.99
C CYS A 192 -4.36 2.90 -6.23
N ARG A 193 -5.55 3.01 -6.84
CA ARG A 193 -5.90 2.29 -8.07
C ARG A 193 -4.99 2.69 -9.23
N ALA A 194 -4.83 3.98 -9.47
CA ALA A 194 -4.02 4.50 -10.58
C ALA A 194 -2.55 4.10 -10.43
N VAL A 195 -1.98 4.28 -9.24
CA VAL A 195 -0.58 3.98 -8.93
C VAL A 195 -0.31 2.49 -9.06
N ALA A 196 -1.11 1.63 -8.41
CA ALA A 196 -0.95 0.18 -8.52
C ALA A 196 -1.12 -0.31 -9.97
N SER A 197 -2.01 0.33 -10.73
CA SER A 197 -2.22 -0.01 -12.14
C SER A 197 -1.01 0.34 -12.99
N ARG A 198 -0.44 1.53 -12.74
CA ARG A 198 0.74 2.05 -13.44
C ARG A 198 2.01 1.26 -13.10
N CYS A 199 2.28 0.94 -11.83
CA CYS A 199 3.45 0.11 -11.46
C CYS A 199 3.51 -1.21 -12.24
N TYR A 200 2.37 -1.89 -12.39
CA TYR A 200 2.27 -3.12 -13.19
C TYR A 200 2.46 -2.88 -14.68
N ARG A 201 1.74 -1.90 -15.22
CA ARG A 201 1.74 -1.60 -16.66
C ARG A 201 3.14 -1.19 -17.12
N ASP A 202 3.78 -0.27 -16.42
CA ASP A 202 5.06 0.30 -16.83
C ASP A 202 6.16 -0.79 -16.88
N ARG A 203 6.07 -1.80 -16.00
CA ARG A 203 6.95 -2.99 -16.03
C ARG A 203 6.63 -3.98 -17.13
N VAL A 204 5.35 -4.19 -17.45
CA VAL A 204 4.94 -5.08 -18.56
C VAL A 204 5.27 -4.46 -19.92
N GLU A 205 5.12 -3.15 -20.05
CA GLU A 205 5.38 -2.39 -21.28
C GLU A 205 6.86 -2.01 -21.45
N GLY A 206 7.68 -2.20 -20.40
CA GLY A 206 9.11 -1.87 -20.44
C GLY A 206 9.39 -0.36 -20.47
N THR A 207 8.48 0.47 -19.95
CA THR A 207 8.62 1.93 -19.90
C THR A 207 9.38 2.42 -18.68
N THR A 208 9.82 1.50 -17.81
CA THR A 208 10.71 1.77 -16.68
C THR A 208 11.70 0.64 -16.48
N ASP A 209 12.97 1.00 -16.26
CA ASP A 209 14.05 0.07 -15.90
C ASP A 209 14.11 -0.19 -14.38
N ARG A 210 13.38 0.60 -13.57
CA ARG A 210 13.33 0.42 -12.12
C ARG A 210 12.18 -0.50 -11.70
N HIS A 211 12.44 -1.35 -10.74
CA HIS A 211 11.48 -2.26 -10.11
C HIS A 211 10.66 -1.52 -9.03
N PRO A 212 9.34 -1.32 -9.22
CA PRO A 212 8.52 -0.61 -8.25
C PRO A 212 8.31 -1.45 -6.99
N TRP A 213 8.48 -0.80 -5.84
CA TRP A 213 8.05 -1.31 -4.54
C TRP A 213 6.93 -0.42 -4.03
N LEU A 214 5.68 -0.88 -4.18
CA LEU A 214 4.52 -0.12 -3.73
C LEU A 214 4.24 -0.44 -2.26
N PHE A 215 4.35 0.57 -1.40
CA PHE A 215 4.01 0.51 0.02
C PHE A 215 2.64 1.15 0.23
N VAL A 216 1.72 0.43 0.87
CA VAL A 216 0.36 0.91 1.14
C VAL A 216 0.06 0.78 2.62
N ASP A 217 0.03 1.91 3.34
CA ASP A 217 -0.46 1.93 4.72
C ASP A 217 -2.00 1.91 4.76
N GLU A 218 -2.56 1.42 5.86
CA GLU A 218 -3.99 1.19 6.06
C GLU A 218 -4.68 0.47 4.89
N ALA A 219 -4.02 -0.55 4.33
CA ALA A 219 -4.41 -1.26 3.12
C ALA A 219 -5.84 -1.84 3.12
N HIS A 220 -6.43 -2.07 4.30
CA HIS A 220 -7.85 -2.48 4.40
C HIS A 220 -8.81 -1.45 3.76
N VAL A 221 -8.43 -0.18 3.69
CA VAL A 221 -9.19 0.89 3.04
C VAL A 221 -9.22 0.70 1.51
N PRO A 222 -8.08 0.64 0.79
CA PRO A 222 -8.06 0.43 -0.65
C PRO A 222 -8.54 -0.96 -1.09
N PHE A 223 -8.31 -2.01 -0.30
CA PHE A 223 -8.84 -3.36 -0.61
C PHE A 223 -10.37 -3.45 -0.53
N ALA A 224 -11.04 -2.50 0.12
CA ALA A 224 -12.50 -2.41 0.19
C ALA A 224 -13.10 -1.43 -0.85
N GLY A 225 -12.30 -0.92 -1.80
CA GLY A 225 -12.77 0.01 -2.83
C GLY A 225 -12.25 -0.30 -4.23
N VAL A 226 -12.28 0.70 -5.11
CA VAL A 226 -11.92 0.60 -6.53
C VAL A 226 -10.48 0.15 -6.82
N ALA A 227 -9.57 0.29 -5.85
CA ALA A 227 -8.19 -0.17 -5.92
C ALA A 227 -8.04 -1.69 -5.80
N ALA A 228 -9.03 -2.39 -5.23
CA ALA A 228 -8.92 -3.81 -4.91
C ALA A 228 -8.51 -4.70 -6.09
N PRO A 229 -9.07 -4.57 -7.32
CA PRO A 229 -8.64 -5.40 -8.44
C PRO A 229 -7.19 -5.15 -8.87
N ALA A 230 -6.69 -3.92 -8.79
CA ALA A 230 -5.29 -3.61 -9.11
C ALA A 230 -4.34 -4.17 -8.06
N LEU A 231 -4.66 -4.02 -6.77
CA LEU A 231 -3.87 -4.60 -5.68
C LEU A 231 -3.85 -6.13 -5.73
N ARG A 232 -5.00 -6.78 -6.02
CA ARG A 232 -5.06 -8.24 -6.22
C ARG A 232 -4.22 -8.69 -7.41
N ARG A 233 -4.17 -7.91 -8.48
CA ARG A 233 -3.29 -8.19 -9.63
C ARG A 233 -1.82 -8.13 -9.22
N LEU A 234 -1.41 -7.14 -8.42
CA LEU A 234 -0.04 -7.07 -7.91
C LEU A 234 0.29 -8.28 -7.01
N LEU A 235 -0.61 -8.67 -6.10
CA LEU A 235 -0.41 -9.85 -5.25
C LEU A 235 -0.22 -11.15 -6.04
N THR A 236 -1.04 -11.36 -7.08
CA THR A 236 -1.11 -12.65 -7.80
C THR A 236 -0.21 -12.71 -9.03
N ARG A 237 0.15 -11.56 -9.60
CA ARG A 237 0.87 -11.47 -10.88
C ARG A 237 2.01 -10.45 -10.86
N GLY A 238 2.27 -9.75 -9.76
CA GLY A 238 3.32 -8.73 -9.65
C GLY A 238 4.74 -9.31 -9.68
N ARG A 239 4.90 -10.57 -9.25
CA ARG A 239 6.19 -11.27 -9.26
C ARG A 239 6.81 -11.37 -10.66
N GLN A 240 6.05 -11.75 -11.68
CA GLN A 240 6.56 -11.91 -13.06
C GLN A 240 7.12 -10.60 -13.67
N PRO A 241 6.42 -9.44 -13.62
CA PRO A 241 6.97 -8.17 -14.09
C PRO A 241 7.96 -7.51 -13.11
N GLY A 242 8.21 -8.11 -11.94
CA GLY A 242 9.12 -7.57 -10.93
C GLY A 242 8.56 -6.35 -10.19
N VAL A 243 7.28 -6.40 -9.81
CA VAL A 243 6.61 -5.38 -8.98
C VAL A 243 6.35 -5.93 -7.59
N SER A 244 6.96 -5.31 -6.59
CA SER A 244 6.72 -5.63 -5.18
C SER A 244 5.54 -4.85 -4.63
N LEU A 245 4.77 -5.50 -3.75
CA LEU A 245 3.69 -4.87 -3.00
C LEU A 245 3.88 -5.17 -1.52
N VAL A 246 3.99 -4.11 -0.72
CA VAL A 246 4.04 -4.19 0.74
C VAL A 246 2.81 -3.49 1.30
N VAL A 247 1.93 -4.25 1.94
CA VAL A 247 0.68 -3.73 2.51
C VAL A 247 0.73 -3.76 4.02
N ALA A 248 0.38 -2.66 4.67
CA ALA A 248 0.23 -2.61 6.11
C ALA A 248 -1.22 -2.36 6.54
N THR A 249 -1.64 -3.00 7.63
CA THR A 249 -2.95 -2.73 8.22
C THR A 249 -3.00 -3.06 9.69
N GLN A 250 -3.81 -2.32 10.43
CA GLN A 250 -4.16 -2.68 11.81
C GLN A 250 -5.36 -3.63 11.92
N ARG A 251 -6.04 -3.92 10.80
CA ARG A 251 -7.24 -4.76 10.72
C ARG A 251 -7.02 -5.91 9.73
N PRO A 252 -6.15 -6.89 10.03
CA PRO A 252 -5.92 -8.01 9.13
C PRO A 252 -7.18 -8.83 8.84
N SER A 253 -8.12 -8.92 9.79
CA SER A 253 -9.42 -9.59 9.58
C SER A 253 -10.32 -8.91 8.53
N ALA A 254 -10.09 -7.64 8.22
CA ALA A 254 -10.82 -6.90 7.19
C ALA A 254 -10.21 -7.06 5.78
N LEU A 255 -9.06 -7.72 5.66
CA LEU A 255 -8.44 -7.97 4.36
C LEU A 255 -9.07 -9.19 3.67
N PRO A 256 -9.14 -9.20 2.32
CA PRO A 256 -9.44 -10.42 1.58
C PRO A 256 -8.44 -11.54 1.93
N PRO A 257 -8.87 -12.81 2.06
CA PRO A 257 -7.97 -13.92 2.41
C PRO A 257 -6.77 -14.06 1.48
N VAL A 258 -6.95 -13.74 0.19
CA VAL A 258 -5.88 -13.75 -0.82
C VAL A 258 -4.69 -12.87 -0.47
N VAL A 259 -4.87 -11.80 0.31
CA VAL A 259 -3.74 -10.94 0.73
C VAL A 259 -2.78 -11.76 1.56
N ALA A 260 -3.29 -12.41 2.60
CA ALA A 260 -2.44 -13.10 3.56
C ALA A 260 -1.96 -14.48 3.07
N SER A 261 -2.62 -15.07 2.06
CA SER A 261 -2.22 -16.33 1.42
C SER A 261 -1.32 -16.17 0.19
N GLN A 262 -1.20 -14.96 -0.35
CA GLN A 262 -0.24 -14.64 -1.42
C GLN A 262 0.94 -13.84 -0.88
N SER A 263 0.98 -13.60 0.44
CA SER A 263 2.12 -12.94 1.03
C SER A 263 3.22 -13.94 1.31
N ASP A 264 4.38 -13.77 0.67
CA ASP A 264 5.59 -14.55 0.93
C ASP A 264 6.26 -14.13 2.25
N LEU A 265 6.06 -12.87 2.64
CA LEU A 265 6.55 -12.34 3.91
C LEU A 265 5.40 -11.74 4.72
N VAL A 266 5.29 -12.16 5.98
CA VAL A 266 4.29 -11.63 6.91
C VAL A 266 4.96 -11.16 8.20
N VAL A 267 5.01 -9.85 8.40
CA VAL A 267 5.55 -9.21 9.59
C VAL A 267 4.42 -8.88 10.56
N MET A 268 4.34 -9.63 11.64
CA MET A 268 3.31 -9.52 12.67
C MET A 268 3.89 -8.86 13.92
N HIS A 269 3.57 -7.59 14.11
CA HIS A 269 3.69 -6.91 15.39
C HIS A 269 2.57 -7.35 16.34
N ARG A 270 2.54 -6.79 17.55
CA ARG A 270 1.53 -7.12 18.56
C ARG A 270 0.10 -6.96 18.02
N LEU A 271 -0.66 -8.04 18.01
CA LEU A 271 -2.11 -8.06 17.74
C LEU A 271 -2.85 -8.19 19.07
N SER A 272 -3.97 -7.46 19.24
CA SER A 272 -4.80 -7.50 20.44
C SER A 272 -6.11 -8.26 20.23
N SER A 273 -6.70 -8.18 19.04
CA SER A 273 -7.99 -8.81 18.70
C SER A 273 -7.84 -10.31 18.45
N ARG A 274 -8.81 -11.11 18.94
CA ARG A 274 -8.89 -12.55 18.66
C ARG A 274 -9.13 -12.80 17.17
N ALA A 275 -10.08 -12.08 16.56
CA ALA A 275 -10.40 -12.21 15.14
C ALA A 275 -9.18 -11.94 14.25
N ASP A 276 -8.33 -10.97 14.61
CA ASP A 276 -7.11 -10.66 13.86
C ASP A 276 -6.06 -11.77 13.99
N ARG A 277 -5.91 -12.37 15.19
CA ARG A 277 -5.02 -13.52 15.39
C ARG A 277 -5.51 -14.75 14.63
N GLU A 278 -6.80 -15.02 14.64
CA GLU A 278 -7.41 -16.14 13.91
C GLU A 278 -7.26 -15.97 12.40
N ALA A 279 -7.53 -14.77 11.87
CA ALA A 279 -7.32 -14.45 10.46
C ALA A 279 -5.85 -14.69 10.06
N MET A 280 -4.90 -14.31 10.91
CA MET A 280 -3.47 -14.55 10.64
C MET A 280 -3.06 -16.00 10.81
N ARG A 281 -3.71 -16.81 11.66
CA ARG A 281 -3.40 -18.25 11.75
C ARG A 281 -3.95 -19.07 10.60
N ALA A 282 -5.12 -18.73 10.09
CA ALA A 282 -5.84 -19.51 9.09
C ALA A 282 -5.04 -19.72 7.79
N VAL A 283 -4.17 -18.76 7.46
CA VAL A 283 -3.40 -18.70 6.21
C VAL A 283 -1.93 -19.07 6.36
N ARG A 284 -1.51 -19.62 7.52
CA ARG A 284 -0.09 -19.97 7.77
C ARG A 284 0.19 -21.45 7.57
N PRO A 285 1.44 -21.84 7.27
CA PRO A 285 1.86 -23.23 7.28
C PRO A 285 1.55 -23.88 8.64
N ALA A 286 1.13 -25.14 8.64
CA ALA A 286 0.74 -25.87 9.86
C ALA A 286 1.86 -25.86 10.92
N ALA A 287 3.12 -25.94 10.48
CA ALA A 287 4.32 -25.89 11.32
C ALA A 287 4.41 -24.63 12.20
N VAL A 288 3.81 -23.51 11.77
CA VAL A 288 3.90 -22.22 12.45
C VAL A 288 2.65 -21.89 13.28
N ARG A 289 1.50 -22.52 13.00
CA ARG A 289 0.20 -22.17 13.61
C ARG A 289 0.17 -22.29 15.13
N GLY A 290 0.79 -23.34 15.69
CA GLY A 290 0.78 -23.61 17.14
C GLY A 290 1.63 -22.65 17.96
N THR A 291 2.67 -22.06 17.37
CA THR A 291 3.64 -21.21 18.08
C THR A 291 3.36 -19.72 17.98
N LEU A 292 2.41 -19.33 17.11
CA LEU A 292 2.14 -17.93 16.81
C LEU A 292 1.67 -17.16 18.04
N ASP A 293 0.72 -17.70 18.81
CA ASP A 293 0.22 -17.08 20.04
C ASP A 293 1.28 -16.96 21.12
N GLU A 294 1.99 -18.05 21.38
CA GLU A 294 2.99 -18.14 22.44
C GLU A 294 4.14 -17.16 22.21
N ARG A 295 4.49 -16.93 20.94
CA ARG A 295 5.63 -16.09 20.56
C ARG A 295 5.24 -14.66 20.20
N MET A 296 3.95 -14.31 20.21
CA MET A 296 3.49 -12.96 19.84
C MET A 296 4.26 -11.89 20.63
N PRO A 297 4.76 -10.84 19.97
CA PRO A 297 5.50 -9.77 20.63
C PRO A 297 4.60 -8.98 21.58
N THR A 298 5.18 -8.52 22.68
CA THR A 298 4.50 -7.73 23.71
C THR A 298 4.93 -6.27 23.70
N ALA A 299 6.20 -6.00 23.36
CA ALA A 299 6.80 -4.68 23.25
C ALA A 299 6.69 -4.09 21.83
N PRO A 300 6.61 -2.74 21.69
CA PRO A 300 6.76 -2.07 20.40
C PRO A 300 8.12 -2.35 19.76
N GLY A 301 8.16 -2.41 18.42
CA GLY A 301 9.39 -2.65 17.66
C GLY A 301 9.77 -4.13 17.55
N GLU A 302 9.12 -5.01 18.31
CA GLU A 302 9.27 -6.46 18.18
C GLU A 302 8.21 -7.04 17.25
N ALA A 303 8.62 -7.95 16.37
CA ALA A 303 7.78 -8.59 15.38
C ALA A 303 8.07 -10.09 15.27
N LEU A 304 7.05 -10.84 14.86
CA LEU A 304 7.21 -12.17 14.30
C LEU A 304 7.17 -12.07 12.78
N VAL A 305 8.19 -12.57 12.10
CA VAL A 305 8.22 -12.65 10.64
C VAL A 305 8.02 -14.09 10.22
N VAL A 306 6.99 -14.33 9.43
CA VAL A 306 6.78 -15.59 8.73
C VAL A 306 7.38 -15.41 7.34
N ASP A 307 8.29 -16.30 7.00
CA ASP A 307 8.95 -16.38 5.71
C ASP A 307 8.48 -17.67 5.03
N ASP A 308 7.67 -17.52 3.98
CA ASP A 308 7.09 -18.63 3.22
C ASP A 308 8.18 -19.38 2.44
N THR A 309 9.18 -18.67 1.93
CA THR A 309 10.31 -19.25 1.19
C THR A 309 11.10 -20.24 2.03
N SER A 310 11.34 -19.93 3.31
CA SER A 310 12.06 -20.81 4.23
C SER A 310 11.15 -21.64 5.15
N GLU A 311 9.83 -21.49 5.02
CA GLU A 311 8.77 -22.06 5.88
C GLU A 311 9.02 -21.85 7.39
N ARG A 312 9.61 -20.71 7.77
CA ARG A 312 10.09 -20.46 9.14
C ARG A 312 9.44 -19.24 9.80
N LEU A 313 9.46 -19.29 11.14
CA LEU A 313 9.01 -18.21 12.02
C LEU A 313 10.21 -17.59 12.76
N HIS A 314 10.47 -16.32 12.46
CA HIS A 314 11.56 -15.54 13.01
C HIS A 314 11.02 -14.52 14.03
N ALA A 315 11.58 -14.50 15.24
CA ALA A 315 11.32 -13.39 16.17
C ALA A 315 12.38 -12.33 15.94
N VAL A 316 11.96 -11.11 15.61
CA VAL A 316 12.83 -10.03 15.15
C VAL A 316 12.56 -8.78 15.98
N ARG A 317 13.61 -8.11 16.41
CA ARG A 317 13.55 -6.70 16.83
C ARG A 317 13.91 -5.85 15.62
N VAL A 318 12.97 -5.04 15.16
CA VAL A 318 13.15 -4.14 14.01
C VAL A 318 14.19 -3.11 14.40
N ARG A 319 15.15 -2.82 13.50
CA ARG A 319 16.17 -1.79 13.76
C ARG A 319 15.53 -0.42 13.92
N GLU A 320 16.26 0.51 14.54
CA GLU A 320 15.88 1.93 14.51
C GLU A 320 15.95 2.49 13.08
N ARG A 321 15.02 3.38 12.74
CA ARG A 321 14.99 4.19 11.52
C ARG A 321 16.13 5.19 11.55
N GLU A 322 16.67 5.46 10.38
CA GLU A 322 17.68 6.51 10.20
C GLU A 322 17.03 7.86 9.88
N THR A 323 15.88 7.82 9.21
CA THR A 323 15.06 9.01 9.00
C THR A 323 14.15 9.27 10.21
N PRO A 324 13.80 10.55 10.50
CA PRO A 324 12.82 10.87 11.54
C PRO A 324 11.49 10.15 11.32
N HIS A 325 10.74 9.90 12.40
CA HIS A 325 9.41 9.29 12.29
C HIS A 325 8.29 10.31 12.47
N GLY A 326 7.37 10.37 11.51
CA GLY A 326 6.14 11.15 11.60
C GLY A 326 5.04 10.44 12.40
N GLY A 327 3.96 11.15 12.70
CA GLY A 327 2.73 10.56 13.22
C GLY A 327 2.71 10.25 14.72
N GLU A 328 3.57 10.88 15.52
CA GLU A 328 3.39 10.86 16.98
C GLU A 328 2.02 11.42 17.35
N SER A 329 1.34 10.77 18.30
CA SER A 329 0.10 11.30 18.83
C SER A 329 0.39 12.68 19.44
N PRO A 330 -0.31 13.75 19.04
CA PRO A 330 -0.08 15.07 19.59
C PRO A 330 -0.25 15.02 21.11
N ARG A 331 0.77 15.49 21.84
CA ARG A 331 0.72 15.61 23.30
C ARG A 331 0.47 17.08 23.62
N LEU A 332 -0.55 17.35 24.45
CA LEU A 332 -0.79 18.71 24.96
C LEU A 332 0.42 19.30 25.69
N SER A 333 1.29 18.44 26.24
CA SER A 333 2.50 18.81 26.96
C SER A 333 3.73 19.03 26.07
N SER A 334 3.67 18.73 24.77
CA SER A 334 4.76 19.02 23.85
C SER A 334 4.60 20.46 23.34
N PRO A 335 5.61 21.34 23.50
CA PRO A 335 5.53 22.69 22.95
C PRO A 335 5.40 22.64 21.43
N ARG A 336 4.57 23.54 20.88
CA ARG A 336 4.46 23.77 19.44
C ARG A 336 5.72 24.39 18.88
#